data_AF-A0A3P7EKU4-F1
#
_entry.id   AF-A0A3P7EKU4-F1
#
_cell.length_a   1.000
_cell.length_b   1.000
_cell.length_c   1.000
_cell.angle_alpha   90.00
_cell.angle_beta   90.00
_cell.angle_gamma   90.00
#
_symmetry.space_group_name_H-M   'P 1'
#
loop_
_entity.id
_entity.type
_entity.pdbx_description
1 polymer ?
#
loop_
_entity_poly.entity_id
_entity_poly.type
_entity_poly.pdbx_seq_one_letter_code
_entity_poly.pdbx_strand_id
1 'polypeptide(L)'
;MDHGVLVTLHKGMKPILLKNRISNLIEILLSYSNLDVRNVAHARVLGFKVGQKIIIQYLGRDPYTGYHRISRKTLQSASLPVQNVHHDT
;
A
#
# COMPACT_ATOMS: atom_id res chain seq x y z
N MET A 1 4.09 10.27 -12.98
CA MET A 1 3.97 8.99 -12.23
C MET A 1 4.51 9.17 -10.80
N ASP A 2 4.32 10.35 -10.23
CA ASP A 2 5.15 10.77 -9.10
C ASP A 2 4.55 10.34 -7.76
N HIS A 3 3.24 10.08 -7.75
CA HIS A 3 2.45 9.82 -6.55
C HIS A 3 2.23 8.33 -6.23
N GLY A 4 2.87 7.41 -6.98
CA GLY A 4 2.68 5.98 -6.73
C GLY A 4 3.17 5.07 -7.84
N VAL A 5 2.85 3.79 -7.68
CA VAL A 5 3.18 2.72 -8.63
C VAL A 5 1.89 2.05 -9.06
N LEU A 6 1.69 1.88 -10.37
CA LEU A 6 0.60 1.06 -10.89
C LEU A 6 0.99 -0.41 -10.81
N VAL A 7 0.13 -1.21 -10.20
CA VAL A 7 0.34 -2.64 -10.01
C VAL A 7 -0.84 -3.42 -10.57
N THR A 8 -0.57 -4.61 -11.09
CA THR A 8 -1.61 -5.52 -11.58
C THR A 8 -1.49 -6.82 -10.80
N LEU A 9 -2.57 -7.26 -10.15
CA LEU A 9 -2.54 -8.47 -9.32
C LEU A 9 -2.52 -9.74 -10.18
N HIS A 10 -3.22 -9.72 -11.30
CA HIS A 10 -3.25 -10.80 -12.27
C HIS A 10 -3.34 -10.25 -13.69
N LYS A 11 -2.83 -11.01 -14.68
CA LYS A 11 -2.92 -10.64 -16.09
C LYS A 11 -4.40 -10.40 -16.47
N GLY A 12 -4.67 -9.28 -17.15
CA GLY A 12 -6.01 -8.88 -17.56
C GLY A 12 -6.82 -8.07 -16.54
N MET A 13 -6.35 -7.94 -15.29
CA MET A 13 -6.99 -7.04 -14.33
C MET A 13 -6.65 -5.58 -14.62
N LYS A 14 -7.57 -4.67 -14.26
CA LYS A 14 -7.28 -3.24 -14.28
C LYS A 14 -6.15 -2.93 -13.27
N PRO A 15 -5.13 -2.13 -13.64
CA PRO A 15 -4.09 -1.71 -12.72
C PRO A 15 -4.67 -0.93 -11.53
N ILE A 16 -4.09 -1.16 -10.36
CA ILE A 16 -4.40 -0.46 -9.12
C ILE A 16 -3.24 0.50 -8.83
N LEU A 17 -3.54 1.76 -8.52
CA LEU A 17 -2.52 2.71 -8.11
C LEU A 17 -2.19 2.52 -6.63
N LEU A 18 -0.98 2.04 -6.34
CA LEU A 18 -0.44 2.01 -4.99
C LEU A 18 0.24 3.35 -4.69
N LYS A 19 -0.45 4.23 -3.98
CA LYS A 19 0.01 5.60 -3.70
C LYS A 19 1.19 5.62 -2.72
N ASN A 20 2.18 6.50 -2.98
CA ASN A 20 3.35 6.69 -2.11
C ASN A 20 3.08 7.68 -0.96
N ARG A 21 2.25 8.69 -1.19
CA ARG A 21 1.81 9.65 -0.18
C ARG A 21 0.40 10.12 -0.48
N ILE A 22 -0.27 10.52 0.59
CA ILE A 22 -1.55 11.20 0.54
C ILE A 22 -1.30 12.67 0.22
N SER A 23 -1.98 13.22 -0.79
CA SER A 23 -1.79 14.60 -1.24
C SER A 23 -2.83 15.59 -0.71
N ASN A 24 -3.91 15.15 -0.08
CA ASN A 24 -4.97 16.03 0.41
C ASN A 24 -5.58 15.56 1.74
N LEU A 25 -6.01 16.53 2.57
CA LEU A 25 -6.55 16.29 3.92
C LEU A 25 -7.73 15.30 3.95
N ILE A 26 -8.56 15.28 2.89
CA ILE A 26 -9.68 14.33 2.75
C ILE A 26 -9.19 12.87 2.65
N GLU A 27 -8.08 12.63 1.94
CA GLU A 27 -7.49 11.29 1.86
C GLU A 27 -6.71 10.93 3.13
N ILE A 28 -6.27 11.90 3.94
CA ILE A 28 -5.54 11.65 5.21
C ILE A 28 -6.45 10.95 6.21
N LEU A 29 -7.74 11.31 6.22
CA LEU A 29 -8.74 10.68 7.06
C LEU A 29 -9.08 9.24 6.64
N LEU A 30 -8.81 8.84 5.40
CA LEU A 30 -9.33 7.61 4.82
C LEU A 30 -8.29 6.64 4.22
N SER A 31 -7.03 7.04 4.02
CA SER A 31 -6.09 6.16 3.27
C SER A 31 -4.61 6.37 3.57
N TYR A 32 -4.07 5.63 4.55
CA TYR A 32 -2.63 5.56 4.81
C TYR A 32 -1.82 5.15 3.57
N SER A 33 -0.63 5.75 3.37
CA SER A 33 0.33 5.33 2.34
C SER A 33 0.58 3.82 2.43
N ASN A 34 0.35 3.12 1.31
CA ASN A 34 0.40 1.66 1.25
C ASN A 34 1.63 1.13 0.49
N LEU A 35 2.49 2.02 -0.02
CA LEU A 35 3.62 1.64 -0.88
C LEU A 35 4.92 1.33 -0.12
N ASP A 36 5.26 2.12 0.90
CA ASP A 36 6.51 1.96 1.67
C ASP A 36 6.33 2.50 3.11
N VAL A 37 7.08 1.94 4.07
CA VAL A 37 7.07 2.42 5.46
C VAL A 37 7.72 3.79 5.60
N ARG A 38 8.68 4.12 4.74
CA ARG A 38 9.35 5.42 4.74
C ARG A 38 8.42 6.47 4.12
N ASN A 39 8.52 7.71 4.58
CA ASN A 39 7.86 8.83 3.94
C ASN A 39 8.61 9.21 2.66
N VAL A 40 8.22 8.63 1.52
CA VAL A 40 8.89 8.83 0.23
C VAL A 40 8.06 9.77 -0.65
N ALA A 41 8.65 10.92 -1.03
CA ALA A 41 7.96 11.94 -1.83
C ALA A 41 7.69 11.51 -3.28
N HIS A 42 8.59 10.73 -3.89
CA HIS A 42 8.47 10.27 -5.27
C HIS A 42 8.68 8.76 -5.38
N ALA A 43 7.75 8.05 -6.04
CA ALA A 43 7.82 6.60 -6.21
C ALA A 43 9.09 6.11 -6.94
N ARG A 44 9.68 6.94 -7.82
CA ARG A 44 10.91 6.61 -8.56
C ARG A 44 12.11 6.34 -7.65
N VAL A 45 12.15 6.94 -6.45
CA VAL A 45 13.22 6.74 -5.46
C VAL A 45 13.24 5.32 -4.90
N LEU A 46 12.13 4.58 -5.01
CA LEU A 46 12.06 3.18 -4.60
C LEU A 46 12.76 2.22 -5.58
N GLY A 47 13.19 2.71 -6.76
CA GLY A 47 13.99 1.95 -7.71
C GLY A 47 13.22 0.87 -8.47
N PHE A 48 11.89 0.89 -8.45
CA PHE A 48 11.08 -0.06 -9.20
C PHE A 48 11.23 0.12 -10.71
N LYS A 49 11.30 -1.00 -11.43
CA LYS A 49 11.28 -1.03 -12.90
C LYS A 49 9.92 -1.45 -13.42
N VAL A 50 9.51 -0.93 -14.58
CA VAL A 50 8.29 -1.38 -15.25
C VAL A 50 8.39 -2.89 -15.52
N GLY A 51 7.33 -3.63 -15.18
CA GLY A 51 7.29 -5.09 -15.32
C GLY A 51 7.95 -5.88 -14.17
N GLN A 52 8.58 -5.20 -13.21
CA GLN A 52 9.13 -5.87 -12.04
C GLN A 52 8.03 -6.51 -11.19
N LYS A 53 8.22 -7.78 -10.81
CA LYS A 53 7.38 -8.44 -9.81
C LYS A 53 7.74 -7.91 -8.42
N ILE A 54 6.74 -7.46 -7.68
CA ILE A 54 6.87 -6.99 -6.30
C ILE A 54 5.89 -7.74 -5.39
N ILE A 55 6.29 -7.97 -4.14
CA ILE A 55 5.45 -8.63 -3.15
C ILE A 55 4.59 -7.57 -2.44
N ILE A 56 3.29 -7.84 -2.32
CA ILE A 56 2.30 -6.92 -1.77
C ILE A 56 1.32 -7.75 -0.93
N GLN A 57 0.95 -7.27 0.26
CA GLN A 57 -0.10 -7.88 1.06
C GLN A 57 -1.45 -7.60 0.41
N TYR A 58 -2.25 -8.65 0.23
CA TYR A 58 -3.67 -8.51 -0.07
C TYR A 58 -4.45 -8.37 1.24
N LEU A 59 -5.20 -7.26 1.37
CA LEU A 59 -6.00 -6.94 2.55
C LEU A 59 -7.50 -7.23 2.34
N GLY A 60 -7.89 -7.70 1.14
CA GLY A 60 -9.27 -8.00 0.80
C GLY A 60 -9.90 -6.95 -0.14
N ARG A 61 -11.22 -6.85 -0.05
CA ARG A 61 -12.03 -5.87 -0.79
C ARG A 61 -12.54 -4.81 0.17
N ASP A 62 -12.62 -3.58 -0.29
CA ASP A 62 -13.35 -2.52 0.40
C ASP A 62 -14.86 -2.85 0.36
N PRO A 63 -15.55 -2.87 1.52
CA PRO A 63 -16.94 -3.32 1.58
C PRO A 63 -17.93 -2.34 0.94
N TYR A 64 -17.56 -1.07 0.79
CA TYR A 64 -18.45 -0.04 0.24
C TYR A 64 -18.28 0.11 -1.28
N THR A 65 -17.05 -0.01 -1.77
CA THR A 65 -16.68 0.25 -3.17
C THR A 65 -16.36 -1.01 -3.97
N GLY A 66 -16.08 -2.13 -3.30
CA GLY A 66 -15.61 -3.35 -3.95
C GLY A 66 -14.20 -3.25 -4.52
N TYR A 67 -13.44 -2.18 -4.26
CA TYR A 67 -12.06 -2.08 -4.72
C TYR A 67 -11.13 -2.98 -3.92
N HIS A 68 -10.08 -3.48 -4.57
CA HIS A 68 -9.05 -4.26 -3.88
C HIS A 68 -8.25 -3.36 -2.93
N ARG A 69 -8.13 -3.80 -1.69
CA ARG A 69 -7.27 -3.21 -0.68
C ARG A 69 -5.96 -3.98 -0.66
N ILE A 70 -4.87 -3.30 -0.96
CA ILE A 70 -3.53 -3.87 -1.06
C ILE A 70 -2.51 -2.97 -0.38
N SER A 71 -1.48 -3.55 0.23
CA SER A 71 -0.40 -2.80 0.87
C SER A 71 0.93 -3.52 0.82
N ARG A 72 1.96 -2.82 0.36
CA ARG A 72 3.35 -3.27 0.50
C ARG A 72 3.93 -2.85 1.85
N LYS A 73 3.49 -1.71 2.37
CA LYS A 73 3.94 -1.17 3.65
C LYS A 73 3.75 -2.17 4.79
N THR A 74 2.60 -2.84 4.86
CA THR A 74 2.28 -3.80 5.93
C THR A 74 3.36 -4.88 6.07
N LEU A 75 3.86 -5.42 4.95
CA LEU A 75 4.91 -6.45 4.93
C LEU A 75 6.24 -5.94 5.46
N GLN A 76 6.59 -4.68 5.20
CA GLN A 76 7.83 -4.08 5.69
C GLN A 76 7.77 -3.77 7.19
N SER A 77 6.59 -3.42 7.71
CA SER A 77 6.40 -3.13 9.14
C SER A 77 6.26 -4.38 10.01
N ALA A 78 6.01 -5.55 9.42
CA ALA A 78 5.87 -6.81 10.17
C ALA A 78 7.16 -7.24 10.90
N SER A 79 8.30 -6.61 10.61
CA SER A 79 9.55 -6.82 11.36
C SER A 79 9.65 -5.99 12.64
N LEU A 80 8.70 -5.09 12.90
CA LEU A 80 8.69 -4.29 14.14
C LEU A 80 7.98 -5.11 15.23
N PRO A 81 8.57 -5.25 16.43
CA PRO A 81 7.92 -5.95 17.53
C PRO A 81 6.59 -5.26 17.86
N VAL A 82 5.49 -6.02 17.76
CA VAL A 82 4.17 -5.57 18.18
C VAL A 82 3.93 -6.17 19.57
N GLN A 83 3.80 -5.32 20.59
CA GLN A 83 3.45 -5.74 21.93
C GLN A 83 1.93 -5.76 22.06
N ASN A 84 1.37 -6.94 22.34
CA ASN A 84 -0.03 -7.01 22.73
C ASN A 84 -0.15 -6.45 24.16
N VAL A 85 -0.90 -5.37 24.33
CA VAL A 85 -1.08 -4.66 25.61
C VAL A 85 -2.35 -5.09 26.36
N HIS A 86 -3.13 -6.02 25.82
CA HIS A 86 -4.30 -6.55 26.50
C HIS A 86 -4.39 -8.07 26.33
N HIS A 87 -4.56 -8.77 27.45
CA HIS A 87 -5.02 -10.16 27.48
C HIS A 87 -6.47 -10.10 27.90
N ASP A 88 -7.38 -10.78 27.19
CA ASP A 88 -8.73 -11.00 27.71
C ASP A 88 -8.59 -11.88 28.97
N THR A 89 -9.09 -11.35 30.08
CA THR A 89 -9.42 -12.08 31.32
C THR A 89 -10.67 -12.91 31.15
#